data_AF-A0A6I0SEN9-F1
#
_entry.id   AF-A0A6I0SEN9-F1
#
_cell.length_a   1.000
_cell.length_b   1.000
_cell.length_c   1.000
_cell.angle_alpha   90.00
_cell.angle_beta   90.00
_cell.angle_gamma   90.00
#
_symmetry.space_group_name_H-M   'P 1'
#
loop_
_entity.id
_entity.type
_entity.pdbx_description
1 polymer ?
#
loop_
_entity_poly.entity_id
_entity_poly.type
_entity_poly.pdbx_seq_one_letter_code
_entity_poly.pdbx_strand_id
1 'polypeptide(L)' 'MGFVVLHMEKAHGSDSGTTAHIERFIIPKNADPPRTHLNRRLIAYP' A
#
# COMPACT_ATOMS: atom_id res chain seq x y z
N MET A 1 -4.13 -16.52 18.45
CA MET A 1 -5.18 -15.51 18.69
C MET A 1 -4.78 -14.25 17.93
N GLY A 2 -5.66 -13.72 17.08
CA GLY A 2 -5.41 -12.48 16.35
C GLY A 2 -6.02 -11.28 17.08
N PHE A 3 -5.52 -10.08 16.80
CA PHE A 3 -6.10 -8.82 17.27
C PHE A 3 -6.67 -8.07 16.07
N VAL A 4 -7.75 -7.30 16.29
CA VAL A 4 -8.20 -6.32 15.30
C VAL A 4 -7.27 -5.11 15.37
N VAL A 5 -6.70 -4.70 14.23
CA VAL A 5 -5.82 -3.54 14.12
C VAL A 5 -6.44 -2.55 13.13
N LEU A 6 -6.72 -1.34 13.60
CA LEU A 6 -7.15 -0.22 12.78
C LEU A 6 -6.39 1.04 13.22
N HIS A 7 -5.68 1.65 12.28
CA HIS A 7 -5.01 2.94 12.42
C HIS A 7 -5.27 3.75 11.15
N MET A 8 -5.58 5.03 11.28
CA MET A 8 -5.83 5.93 10.16
C MET A 8 -4.83 7.08 10.18
N GLU A 9 -4.13 7.29 9.07
CA GLU A 9 -3.25 8.42 8.85
C GLU A 9 -3.87 9.36 7.82
N LYS A 10 -3.93 10.66 8.13
CA LYS A 10 -4.49 11.66 7.22
C LYS A 10 -3.50 11.91 6.08
N ALA A 11 -3.92 11.69 4.84
CA ALA A 11 -3.12 12.00 3.67
C ALA A 11 -2.77 13.51 3.61
N HIS A 12 -1.52 13.81 3.28
CA HIS A 12 -1.04 15.18 3.08
C HIS A 12 -1.08 15.53 1.59
N GLY A 13 -2.04 16.38 1.19
CA GLY A 13 -2.15 16.84 -0.19
C GLY A 13 -2.34 15.70 -1.19
N SER A 14 -1.51 15.64 -2.24
CA SER A 14 -1.58 14.61 -3.30
C SER A 14 -0.96 13.27 -2.91
N ASP A 15 -0.22 13.19 -1.80
CA ASP A 15 0.45 11.99 -1.26
C ASP A 15 0.97 11.00 -2.32
N SER A 16 1.76 11.53 -3.26
CA SER A 16 2.33 10.76 -4.37
C SER A 16 3.30 9.68 -3.90
N GLY A 17 3.95 9.90 -2.74
CA GLY A 17 4.79 8.91 -2.08
C GLY A 17 4.00 7.67 -1.70
N THR A 18 2.91 7.83 -0.94
CA THR A 18 2.03 6.70 -0.59
C THR A 18 1.48 6.00 -1.82
N THR A 19 1.12 6.76 -2.87
CA THR A 19 0.69 6.19 -4.15
C THR A 19 1.78 5.29 -4.76
N ALA A 20 3.02 5.76 -4.84
CA ALA A 20 4.15 4.98 -5.37
C ALA A 20 4.48 3.74 -4.52
N HIS A 21 4.26 3.82 -3.21
CA HIS A 21 4.41 2.67 -2.31
C HIS A 21 3.30 1.63 -2.49
N ILE A 22 2.02 2.05 -2.64
CA ILE A 22 0.86 1.18 -2.86
C ILE A 22 0.97 0.46 -4.21
N GLU A 23 1.24 1.23 -5.27
CA GLU A 23 1.35 0.71 -6.65
C GLU A 23 2.69 0.01 -6.93
N ARG A 24 3.57 -0.09 -5.92
CA ARG A 24 4.87 -0.77 -5.99
C ARG A 24 5.86 -0.22 -7.04
N PHE A 25 5.76 1.07 -7.35
CA PHE A 25 6.84 1.79 -8.05
C PHE A 25 8.08 1.96 -7.16
N ILE A 26 7.89 1.99 -5.84
CA ILE A 26 8.96 1.97 -4.83
C ILE A 26 8.81 0.69 -4.01
N ILE A 27 9.82 -0.18 -4.03
CA ILE A 27 9.86 -1.42 -3.24
C ILE A 27 10.51 -1.11 -1.88
N PRO A 28 9.75 -1.19 -0.76
CA PRO A 28 10.34 -0.98 0.56
C PRO A 28 11.24 -2.16 0.93
N LYS A 29 12.20 -1.92 1.83
CA LYS A 29 13.22 -2.90 2.23
C LYS A 29 12.66 -4.21 2.78
N ASN A 30 11.46 -4.19 3.35
CA ASN A 30 10.79 -5.35 3.94
C ASN A 30 9.83 -6.08 2.98
N ALA A 31 9.63 -5.59 1.75
CA ALA A 31 8.80 -6.27 0.77
C ALA A 31 9.58 -7.38 0.05
N ASP A 32 8.92 -8.52 -0.15
CA ASP A 32 9.44 -9.64 -0.93
C ASP A 32 9.06 -9.45 -2.42
N PRO A 33 10.01 -9.10 -3.32
CA PRO A 33 9.69 -8.74 -4.70
C PRO A 33 8.92 -9.81 -5.49
N PRO A 34 9.29 -11.12 -5.41
CA PRO A 34 8.53 -12.22 -6.00
C PRO A 34 7.05 -12.27 -5.63
N ARG A 35 6.62 -11.73 -4.49
CA ARG A 35 5.22 -11.81 -4.03
C ARG A 35 4.38 -10.59 -4.41
N THR A 36 4.97 -9.55 -4.98
CA THR A 36 4.25 -8.30 -5.30
C THR A 36 3.11 -8.51 -6.31
N HIS A 37 3.23 -9.51 -7.19
CA HIS A 37 2.20 -9.92 -8.16
C HIS A 37 0.90 -10.44 -7.51
N LEU A 38 0.92 -10.78 -6.22
CA LEU A 38 -0.25 -11.27 -5.49
C LEU A 38 -1.14 -10.13 -4.97
N ASN A 39 -0.63 -8.90 -4.92
CA ASN A 39 -1.39 -7.75 -4.44
C ASN A 39 -2.60 -7.49 -5.36
N ARG A 40 -3.72 -7.04 -4.79
CA ARG A 40 -4.97 -6.79 -5.53
C ARG A 40 -5.53 -5.43 -5.17
N ARG A 41 -6.13 -4.78 -6.16
CA ARG A 41 -6.94 -3.58 -5.99
C ARG A 41 -8.39 -3.98 -5.78
N LEU A 42 -9.04 -3.43 -4.76
CA LEU A 42 -10.43 -3.74 -4.43
C LEU A 42 -11.43 -2.73 -5.03
N ILE A 43 -10.96 -1.58 -5.48
CA ILE A 43 -11.77 -0.50 -6.07
C ILE A 43 -11.15 -0.02 -7.39
N ALA A 44 -11.95 0.47 -8.32
CA ALA A 44 -11.46 1.21 -9.48
C ALA A 44 -11.35 2.71 -9.13
N TYR A 45 -10.34 3.39 -9.69
CA TYR A 45 -10.29 4.85 -9.66
C TYR A 45 -11.00 5.42 -10.89
N PRO A 46 -11.63 6.60 -10.79
CA PRO A 46 -12.21 7.30 -11.93
C PRO A 46 -11.18 7.73 -12.98
#